data_AF-A0A3S1KW08-F1
#
_entry.id   AF-A0A3S1KW08-F1
#
_cell.length_a   1.000
_cell.length_b   1.000
_cell.length_c   1.000
_cell.angle_alpha   90.00
_cell.angle_beta   90.00
_cell.angle_gamma   90.00
#
_symmetry.space_group_name_H-M   'P 1'
#
loop_
_entity.id
_entity.type
_entity.pdbx_description
1 polymer ?
#
loop_
_entity_poly.entity_id
_entity_poly.type
_entity_poly.pdbx_seq_one_letter_code
_entity_poly.pdbx_strand_id
1 'polypeptide(L)'
;SFVRAVMATSRAPPAGFYLRPTRIGNLIWGPLLMLKPPPPLGNRFLMESVGLAGFGLLAIGFFALSESDPFPGYNALYPCIGTALLIYVGQNSPSTVASRMLEVRPLVWIGLISYSLYLVHWPLNAFAHYLSFQKLDPLMTGAMLVASLALAAFSWKFVEQPFRQKRAFTAPGPIFAFSALAIVVLCAGGAAGALGNGFPQRFPDYVQRRISVGDWRNGICFNEGTSRIESWNMEDCTRTRGFPTTVFLWGDSFAAHYVSGLGANINRLQANIVEYTYAGCPPILSYYSYARLDCVRFNRKALDIILEADIKTVILSGKWSDYEVRGFDGLQQTIDTLRALGVRVFVIGQSPQFPTDVRKIAFFAKRQNLDDTSWPMAMDPGINERVRSFTKGATFIDPLKFLCSAGRCPYSDRGEFMYFDYGHFSSAGATLAISKYWPAFGKDNALPKTK
;
A
#
# COMPACT_ATOMS: atom_id res chain seq x y z
N SER A 1 13.60 16.87 19.75
CA SER A 1 13.43 15.60 19.00
C SER A 1 11.97 15.37 18.62
N PHE A 2 11.05 15.32 19.60
CA PHE A 2 9.63 15.07 19.34
C PHE A 2 8.93 16.11 18.45
N VAL A 3 9.16 17.41 18.66
CA VAL A 3 8.63 18.47 17.77
C VAL A 3 9.11 18.28 16.31
N ARG A 4 10.35 17.83 16.11
CA ARG A 4 10.86 17.50 14.77
C ARG A 4 10.17 16.27 14.19
N ALA A 5 9.81 15.29 15.02
CA ALA A 5 9.04 14.14 14.58
C ALA A 5 7.67 14.58 14.06
N VAL A 6 6.92 15.37 14.84
CA VAL A 6 5.59 15.90 14.47
C VAL A 6 5.66 16.75 13.20
N MET A 7 6.65 17.63 13.06
CA MET A 7 6.81 18.43 11.83
C MET A 7 7.23 17.58 10.62
N ALA A 8 8.05 16.54 10.83
CA ALA A 8 8.48 15.65 9.75
C ALA A 8 7.34 14.78 9.25
N THR A 9 6.36 14.43 10.10
CA THR A 9 5.22 13.59 9.70
C THR A 9 4.41 14.20 8.57
N SER A 10 4.30 15.53 8.49
CA SER A 10 3.55 16.22 7.43
C SER A 10 4.43 16.68 6.25
N ARG A 11 5.73 16.91 6.47
CA ARG A 11 6.62 17.49 5.44
C ARG A 11 7.54 16.49 4.76
N ALA A 12 7.96 15.46 5.47
CA ALA A 12 8.86 14.42 4.97
C ALA A 12 8.62 13.11 5.74
N PRO A 13 7.48 12.42 5.51
CA PRO A 13 7.11 11.22 6.26
C PRO A 13 8.19 10.13 6.32
N PRO A 14 8.93 9.82 5.21
CA PRO A 14 10.02 8.85 5.26
C PRO A 14 11.14 9.27 6.22
N ALA A 15 11.53 10.54 6.19
CA ALA A 15 12.54 11.08 7.09
C ALA A 15 12.05 11.04 8.55
N GLY A 16 10.76 11.32 8.78
CA GLY A 16 10.11 11.23 10.08
C GLY A 16 10.20 9.83 10.70
N PHE A 17 10.01 8.78 9.89
CA PHE A 17 10.02 7.39 10.35
C PHE A 17 11.43 6.81 10.51
N TYR A 18 12.33 7.03 9.53
CA TYR A 18 13.62 6.33 9.49
C TYR A 18 14.76 7.05 10.23
N LEU A 19 14.71 8.38 10.38
CA LEU A 19 15.84 9.10 10.95
C LEU A 19 15.86 9.04 12.49
N ARG A 20 17.06 8.82 13.04
CA ARG A 20 17.27 8.79 14.50
C ARG A 20 16.77 10.04 15.24
N PRO A 21 17.01 11.28 14.78
CA PRO A 21 16.63 12.48 15.53
C PRO A 21 15.12 12.63 15.76
N THR A 22 14.27 12.04 14.90
CA THR A 22 12.81 12.05 15.04
C THR A 22 12.31 10.88 15.89
N ARG A 23 13.04 9.76 15.94
CA ARG A 23 12.64 8.55 16.69
C ARG A 23 13.16 8.49 18.11
N ILE A 24 14.28 9.15 18.42
CA ILE A 24 14.94 9.04 19.74
C ILE A 24 14.00 9.41 20.91
N GLY A 25 13.10 10.38 20.73
CA GLY A 25 12.11 10.75 21.74
C GLY A 25 11.13 9.64 22.13
N ASN A 26 10.87 8.68 21.24
CA ASN A 26 10.00 7.55 21.54
C ASN A 26 10.73 6.45 22.33
N LEU A 27 12.05 6.35 22.16
CA LEU A 27 12.88 5.29 22.75
C LEU A 27 13.48 5.67 24.12
N ILE A 28 13.49 6.97 24.46
CA ILE A 28 14.22 7.48 25.63
C ILE A 28 13.48 7.31 26.96
N TRP A 29 12.16 7.08 26.94
CA TRP A 29 11.33 7.01 28.15
C TRP A 29 11.76 5.92 29.13
N GLY A 30 12.03 4.71 28.64
CA GLY A 30 12.49 3.59 29.48
C GLY A 30 13.83 3.88 30.18
N PRO A 31 14.89 4.25 29.43
CA PRO A 31 16.17 4.64 30.03
C PRO A 31 16.07 5.81 31.02
N LEU A 32 15.24 6.81 30.75
CA LEU A 32 15.04 7.94 31.68
C LEU A 32 14.43 7.49 33.00
N LEU A 33 13.41 6.63 32.96
CA LEU A 33 12.80 6.07 34.16
C LEU A 33 13.78 5.22 34.97
N MET A 34 14.69 4.49 34.31
CA MET A 34 15.73 3.72 35.01
C MET A 34 16.81 4.61 35.64
N LEU A 35 17.23 5.69 34.97
CA LEU A 35 18.28 6.58 35.46
C LEU A 35 17.80 7.55 36.54
N LYS A 36 16.54 7.99 36.45
CA LYS A 36 15.93 8.95 37.39
C LYS A 36 14.51 8.49 37.72
N PRO A 37 14.36 7.46 38.56
CA PRO A 37 13.04 6.95 38.93
C PRO A 37 12.26 8.04 39.69
N PRO A 38 11.00 8.32 39.33
CA PRO A 38 10.14 9.18 40.12
C PRO A 38 9.91 8.56 41.51
N PRO A 39 9.70 9.36 42.56
CA PRO A 39 9.35 8.81 43.87
C PRO A 39 8.07 7.96 43.77
N PRO A 40 7.97 6.86 44.53
CA PRO A 40 6.77 6.04 44.53
C PRO A 40 5.59 6.83 45.11
N LEU A 41 4.42 6.71 44.49
CA LEU A 41 3.17 7.13 45.10
C LEU A 41 2.89 6.26 46.32
N GLY A 42 2.68 6.88 47.49
CA GLY A 42 2.44 6.16 48.74
C GLY A 42 1.09 5.41 48.83
N ASN A 43 0.21 5.58 47.83
CA ASN A 43 -1.12 4.98 47.81
C ASN A 43 -1.25 3.92 46.72
N ARG A 44 -1.60 2.70 47.12
CA ARG A 44 -1.85 1.57 46.21
C ARG A 44 -2.94 1.88 45.17
N PHE A 45 -4.02 2.55 45.56
CA PHE A 45 -5.09 2.91 44.62
C PHE A 45 -4.60 3.82 43.49
N LEU A 46 -3.70 4.75 43.80
CA LEU A 46 -3.08 5.61 42.79
C LEU A 46 -2.19 4.78 41.86
N MET A 47 -1.41 3.83 42.38
CA MET A 47 -0.58 2.95 41.56
C MET A 47 -1.41 2.04 40.63
N GLU A 48 -2.52 1.48 41.12
CA GLU A 48 -3.46 0.71 40.29
C GLU A 48 -4.07 1.59 39.18
N SER A 49 -4.44 2.83 39.52
CA SER A 49 -4.99 3.80 38.57
C SER A 49 -3.98 4.16 37.48
N VAL A 50 -2.70 4.35 37.84
CA VAL A 50 -1.61 4.59 36.89
C VAL A 50 -1.39 3.38 35.99
N GLY A 51 -1.45 2.16 36.54
CA GLY A 51 -1.33 0.93 35.76
C GLY A 51 -2.48 0.76 34.75
N LEU A 52 -3.72 1.03 35.19
CA LEU A 52 -4.89 1.01 34.34
C LEU A 52 -4.83 2.08 33.24
N ALA A 53 -4.37 3.28 33.57
CA ALA A 53 -4.13 4.34 32.58
C ALA A 53 -3.06 3.92 31.56
N GLY A 54 -2.00 3.24 32.01
CA GLY A 54 -0.98 2.67 31.14
C GLY A 54 -1.56 1.69 30.10
N PHE A 55 -2.37 0.73 30.55
CA PHE A 55 -3.09 -0.17 29.64
C PHE A 55 -4.09 0.55 28.75
N GLY A 56 -4.83 1.53 29.29
CA GLY A 56 -5.79 2.33 28.54
C GLY A 56 -5.11 3.06 27.37
N LEU A 57 -3.94 3.66 27.59
CA LEU A 57 -3.16 4.30 26.53
C LEU A 57 -2.66 3.30 25.49
N LEU A 58 -2.24 2.10 25.89
CA LEU A 58 -1.87 1.04 24.93
C LEU A 58 -3.07 0.56 24.12
N ALA A 59 -4.23 0.40 24.76
CA ALA A 59 -5.47 0.02 24.08
C ALA A 59 -5.92 1.10 23.09
N ILE A 60 -5.85 2.38 23.46
CA ILE A 60 -6.09 3.50 22.53
C ILE A 60 -5.12 3.44 21.36
N GLY A 61 -3.83 3.23 21.62
CA GLY A 61 -2.84 3.08 20.56
C GLY A 61 -3.12 1.90 19.63
N PHE A 62 -3.67 0.81 20.14
CA PHE A 62 -3.98 -0.40 19.37
C PHE A 62 -5.28 -0.27 18.54
N PHE A 63 -6.34 0.32 19.11
CA PHE A 63 -7.66 0.38 18.46
C PHE A 63 -7.91 1.69 17.70
N ALA A 64 -7.30 2.80 18.10
CA ALA A 64 -7.57 4.10 17.50
C ALA A 64 -6.60 4.49 16.38
N LEU A 65 -5.44 3.82 16.26
CA LEU A 65 -4.49 4.09 15.20
C LEU A 65 -4.76 3.22 13.99
N SER A 66 -4.90 3.87 12.83
CA SER A 66 -5.07 3.25 11.53
C SER A 66 -3.86 3.52 10.62
N GLU A 67 -3.80 2.81 9.49
CA GLU A 67 -2.80 3.06 8.45
C GLU A 67 -2.92 4.45 7.80
N SER A 68 -4.09 5.10 7.94
CA SER A 68 -4.31 6.44 7.40
C SER A 68 -3.79 7.56 8.30
N ASP A 69 -3.43 7.24 9.54
CA ASP A 69 -2.95 8.20 10.51
C ASP A 69 -1.47 8.54 10.28
N PRO A 70 -1.10 9.83 10.41
CA PRO A 70 0.29 10.25 10.25
C PRO A 70 1.15 9.65 11.38
N PHE A 71 2.10 8.77 11.04
CA PHE A 71 3.02 8.13 11.99
C PHE A 71 4.49 8.22 11.54
N PRO A 72 5.46 8.50 12.43
CA PRO A 72 5.29 8.84 13.85
C PRO A 72 4.92 10.31 14.03
N GLY A 73 3.84 10.58 14.75
CA GLY A 73 3.40 11.93 15.14
C GLY A 73 3.10 11.99 16.64
N TYR A 74 2.14 12.84 17.03
CA TYR A 74 1.69 12.91 18.43
C TYR A 74 1.06 11.60 18.90
N ASN A 75 0.47 10.84 17.98
CA ASN A 75 -0.07 9.50 18.21
C ASN A 75 0.95 8.48 18.73
N ALA A 76 2.25 8.68 18.50
CA ALA A 76 3.29 7.83 19.08
C ALA A 76 3.39 7.97 20.61
N LEU A 77 2.83 9.04 21.20
CA LEU A 77 2.83 9.23 22.66
C LEU A 77 1.97 8.21 23.38
N TYR A 78 0.89 7.70 22.78
CA TYR A 78 0.01 6.72 23.45
C TYR A 78 0.79 5.46 23.86
N PRO A 79 1.46 4.73 22.94
CA PRO A 79 2.25 3.57 23.33
C PRO A 79 3.48 3.93 24.16
N CYS A 80 4.11 5.09 23.92
CA CYS A 80 5.31 5.49 24.66
C CYS A 80 5.00 5.78 26.14
N ILE A 81 4.04 6.65 26.40
CA ILE A 81 3.62 7.02 27.76
C ILE A 81 2.96 5.81 28.44
N GLY A 82 2.08 5.09 27.74
CA GLY A 82 1.44 3.88 28.29
C GLY A 82 2.46 2.86 28.78
N THR A 83 3.49 2.59 27.98
CA THR A 83 4.60 1.72 28.37
C THR A 83 5.41 2.30 29.54
N ALA A 84 5.68 3.60 29.53
CA ALA A 84 6.41 4.27 30.61
C ALA A 84 5.67 4.17 31.97
N LEU A 85 4.35 4.33 31.97
CA LEU A 85 3.51 4.18 33.17
C LEU A 85 3.55 2.75 33.72
N LEU A 86 3.47 1.74 32.84
CA LEU A 86 3.54 0.33 33.26
C LEU A 86 4.91 -0.04 33.82
N ILE A 87 6.00 0.47 33.21
CA ILE A 87 7.36 0.30 33.75
C ILE A 87 7.48 0.95 35.13
N TYR A 88 6.96 2.18 35.29
CA TYR A 88 6.97 2.89 36.57
C TYR A 88 6.23 2.12 37.67
N VAL A 89 5.04 1.60 37.37
CA VAL A 89 4.25 0.81 38.33
C VAL A 89 4.95 -0.50 38.68
N GLY A 90 5.52 -1.21 37.69
CA GLY A 90 6.27 -2.45 37.92
C GLY A 90 7.50 -2.28 38.82
N GLN A 91 8.19 -1.13 38.72
CA GLN A 91 9.35 -0.85 39.58
C GLN A 91 8.98 -0.52 41.03
N ASN A 92 7.83 0.12 41.24
CA ASN A 92 7.49 0.74 42.53
C ASN A 92 6.38 0.02 43.30
N SER A 93 5.56 -0.81 42.63
CA SER A 93 4.47 -1.56 43.26
C SER A 93 4.15 -2.86 42.51
N PRO A 94 5.00 -3.90 42.66
CA PRO A 94 4.80 -5.21 42.02
C PRO A 94 3.49 -5.92 42.42
N SER A 95 2.88 -5.52 43.53
CA SER A 95 1.63 -6.10 44.02
C SER A 95 0.38 -5.66 43.25
N THR A 96 0.49 -4.68 42.34
CA THR A 96 -0.64 -4.19 41.51
C THR A 96 -1.15 -5.25 40.54
N VAL A 97 -2.41 -5.13 40.12
CA VAL A 97 -3.00 -6.05 39.13
C VAL A 97 -2.22 -5.96 37.82
N ALA A 98 -1.86 -4.75 37.40
CA ALA A 98 -1.13 -4.53 36.16
C ALA A 98 0.25 -5.22 36.13
N SER A 99 1.02 -5.12 37.22
CA SER A 99 2.30 -5.82 37.34
C SER A 99 2.12 -7.34 37.33
N ARG A 100 1.19 -7.87 38.15
CA ARG A 100 0.94 -9.33 38.21
C ARG A 100 0.52 -9.91 36.87
N MET A 101 -0.30 -9.19 36.10
CA MET A 101 -0.71 -9.62 34.77
C MET A 101 0.48 -9.75 33.83
N LEU A 102 1.42 -8.82 33.86
CA LEU A 102 2.61 -8.82 32.98
C LEU A 102 3.72 -9.78 33.45
N GLU A 103 3.72 -10.17 34.73
CA GLU A 103 4.70 -11.08 35.33
C GLU A 103 4.38 -12.57 35.10
N VAL A 104 3.24 -12.91 34.49
CA VAL A 104 2.91 -14.30 34.19
C VAL A 104 3.98 -14.92 33.28
N ARG A 105 4.39 -16.15 33.59
CA ARG A 105 5.52 -16.84 32.94
C ARG A 105 5.48 -16.82 31.40
N PRO A 106 4.33 -17.04 30.74
CA PRO A 106 4.28 -16.99 29.27
C PRO A 106 4.62 -15.60 28.70
N LEU A 107 4.12 -14.51 29.31
CA LEU A 107 4.38 -13.15 28.84
C LEU A 107 5.85 -12.76 29.07
N VAL A 108 6.40 -13.12 30.23
CA VAL A 108 7.83 -12.92 30.50
C VAL A 108 8.68 -13.69 29.49
N TRP A 109 8.32 -14.95 29.19
CA TRP A 109 9.03 -15.76 28.20
C TRP A 109 9.00 -15.14 26.80
N ILE A 110 7.85 -14.64 26.35
CA ILE A 110 7.75 -13.89 25.08
C ILE A 110 8.63 -12.65 25.11
N GLY A 111 8.64 -11.91 26.22
CA GLY A 111 9.51 -10.75 26.43
C GLY A 111 10.99 -11.11 26.32
N LEU A 112 11.41 -12.25 26.88
CA LEU A 112 12.79 -12.73 26.83
C LEU A 112 13.25 -13.05 25.40
N ILE A 113 12.39 -13.64 24.57
CA ILE A 113 12.74 -13.99 23.18
C ILE A 113 12.44 -12.86 22.17
N SER A 114 11.89 -11.73 22.62
CA SER A 114 11.30 -10.69 21.75
C SER A 114 12.26 -10.13 20.70
N TYR A 115 13.53 -9.91 21.05
CA TYR A 115 14.54 -9.42 20.11
C TYR A 115 14.83 -10.45 19.01
N SER A 116 15.09 -11.70 19.41
CA SER A 116 15.27 -12.81 18.48
C SER A 116 14.04 -13.02 17.59
N LEU A 117 12.84 -12.90 18.16
CA LEU A 117 11.57 -13.00 17.42
C LEU A 117 11.43 -11.90 16.38
N TYR A 118 11.74 -10.65 16.75
CA TYR A 118 11.75 -9.51 15.83
C TYR A 118 12.65 -9.76 14.61
N LEU A 119 13.81 -10.39 14.80
CA LEU A 119 14.74 -10.68 13.70
C LEU A 119 14.25 -11.77 12.74
N VAL A 120 13.57 -12.81 13.23
CA VAL A 120 13.27 -14.01 12.41
C VAL A 120 11.87 -14.02 11.82
N HIS A 121 10.87 -13.42 12.47
CA HIS A 121 9.47 -13.51 12.02
C HIS A 121 9.26 -12.85 10.64
N TRP A 122 9.91 -11.71 10.41
CA TRP A 122 9.75 -10.96 9.16
C TRP A 122 10.38 -11.65 7.95
N PRO A 123 11.64 -12.15 7.99
CA PRO A 123 12.19 -12.97 6.92
C PRO A 123 11.33 -14.18 6.58
N LEU A 124 10.87 -14.95 7.58
CA LEU A 124 9.96 -16.07 7.34
C LEU A 124 8.70 -15.62 6.61
N ASN A 125 8.08 -14.53 7.05
CA ASN A 125 6.92 -13.95 6.41
C ASN A 125 7.18 -13.54 4.97
N ALA A 126 8.29 -12.83 4.72
CA ALA A 126 8.67 -12.39 3.38
C ALA A 126 8.90 -13.59 2.45
N PHE A 127 9.67 -14.60 2.87
CA PHE A 127 9.94 -15.79 2.06
C PHE A 127 8.68 -16.60 1.76
N ALA A 128 7.79 -16.78 2.74
CA ALA A 128 6.52 -17.48 2.51
C ALA A 128 5.67 -16.78 1.44
N HIS A 129 5.57 -15.45 1.50
CA HIS A 129 4.85 -14.68 0.47
C HIS A 129 5.55 -14.71 -0.89
N TYR A 130 6.88 -14.64 -0.93
CA TYR A 130 7.65 -14.70 -2.18
C TYR A 130 7.61 -16.06 -2.87
N LEU A 131 7.39 -17.15 -2.13
CA LEU A 131 7.36 -18.50 -2.70
C LEU A 131 5.94 -18.96 -3.06
N SER A 132 4.94 -18.54 -2.31
CA SER A 132 3.55 -18.97 -2.52
C SER A 132 2.85 -18.21 -3.65
N PHE A 133 3.23 -16.96 -3.93
CA PHE A 133 2.55 -16.08 -4.89
C PHE A 133 1.02 -16.06 -4.71
N GLN A 134 0.54 -16.24 -3.49
CA GLN A 134 -0.87 -16.34 -3.13
C GLN A 134 -1.06 -15.84 -1.70
N LYS A 135 -2.32 -15.58 -1.33
CA LYS A 135 -2.68 -15.35 0.06
C LYS A 135 -2.32 -16.60 0.86
N LEU A 136 -1.61 -16.42 1.98
CA LEU A 136 -1.27 -17.53 2.86
C LEU A 136 -2.53 -18.06 3.54
N ASP A 137 -2.72 -19.38 3.45
CA ASP A 137 -3.78 -20.09 4.16
C ASP A 137 -3.56 -20.02 5.69
N PRO A 138 -4.60 -20.00 6.55
CA PRO A 138 -4.44 -19.92 7.99
C PRO A 138 -3.55 -21.03 8.58
N LEU A 139 -3.51 -22.21 7.96
CA LEU A 139 -2.60 -23.28 8.37
C LEU A 139 -1.14 -22.88 8.17
N MET A 140 -0.81 -22.27 7.02
CA MET A 140 0.55 -21.78 6.74
C MET A 140 0.90 -20.62 7.67
N THR A 141 -0.02 -19.69 7.93
CA THR A 141 0.18 -18.61 8.90
C THR A 141 0.46 -19.16 10.31
N GLY A 142 -0.30 -20.17 10.76
CA GLY A 142 -0.07 -20.85 12.03
C GLY A 142 1.29 -21.55 12.08
N ALA A 143 1.68 -22.26 11.02
CA ALA A 143 2.99 -22.90 10.90
C ALA A 143 4.14 -21.88 10.97
N MET A 144 3.99 -20.72 10.31
CA MET A 144 4.97 -19.65 10.37
C MET A 144 5.09 -19.00 11.74
N LEU A 145 3.97 -18.83 12.46
CA LEU A 145 3.98 -18.33 13.84
C LEU A 145 4.76 -19.28 14.75
N VAL A 146 4.46 -20.59 14.67
CA VAL A 146 5.15 -21.63 15.45
C VAL A 146 6.64 -21.67 15.07
N ALA A 147 6.97 -21.65 13.78
CA ALA A 147 8.35 -21.62 13.31
C ALA A 147 9.10 -20.36 13.79
N SER A 148 8.46 -19.19 13.77
CA SER A 148 9.04 -17.93 14.27
C SER A 148 9.34 -18.01 15.76
N LEU A 149 8.42 -18.53 16.57
CA LEU A 149 8.63 -18.73 18.01
C LEU A 149 9.73 -19.76 18.30
N ALA A 150 9.75 -20.87 17.56
CA ALA A 150 10.76 -21.91 17.73
C ALA A 150 12.17 -21.41 17.37
N LEU A 151 12.31 -20.73 16.22
CA LEU A 151 13.59 -20.13 15.80
C LEU A 151 14.01 -19.01 16.75
N ALA A 152 13.07 -18.20 17.23
CA ALA A 152 13.37 -17.16 18.22
C ALA A 152 13.86 -17.75 19.54
N ALA A 153 13.21 -18.79 20.06
CA ALA A 153 13.62 -19.47 21.29
C ALA A 153 14.99 -20.16 21.13
N PHE A 154 15.24 -20.77 19.98
CA PHE A 154 16.54 -21.35 19.64
C PHE A 154 17.64 -20.27 19.58
N SER A 155 17.40 -19.19 18.81
CA SER A 155 18.33 -18.08 18.68
C SER A 155 18.60 -17.41 20.03
N TRP A 156 17.56 -17.17 20.82
CA TRP A 156 17.70 -16.62 22.17
C TRP A 156 18.59 -17.49 23.06
N LYS A 157 18.36 -18.80 23.10
CA LYS A 157 19.10 -19.71 23.98
C LYS A 157 20.55 -19.94 23.54
N PHE A 158 20.79 -20.10 22.25
CA PHE A 158 22.09 -20.55 21.72
C PHE A 158 22.93 -19.44 21.08
N VAL A 159 22.33 -18.30 20.74
CA VAL A 159 23.01 -17.15 20.14
C VAL A 159 22.94 -15.95 21.07
N GLU A 160 21.76 -15.54 21.55
CA GLU A 160 21.66 -14.32 22.34
C GLU A 160 22.26 -14.48 23.75
N GLN A 161 21.88 -15.53 24.49
CA GLN A 161 22.34 -15.74 25.86
C GLN A 161 23.86 -15.89 26.01
N PRO A 162 24.59 -16.66 25.17
CA PRO A 162 26.04 -16.81 25.33
C PRO A 162 26.81 -15.48 25.22
N PHE A 163 26.36 -14.60 24.33
CA PHE A 163 26.94 -13.27 24.15
C PHE A 163 26.49 -12.30 25.25
N ARG A 164 25.24 -12.41 25.74
CA ARG A 164 24.72 -11.56 26.82
C ARG A 164 25.35 -11.86 28.18
N GLN A 165 25.63 -13.13 28.48
CA GLN A 165 26.19 -13.55 29.77
C GLN A 165 27.72 -13.41 29.85
N LYS A 166 28.37 -12.71 28.90
CA LYS A 166 29.83 -12.55 28.79
C LYS A 166 30.61 -13.88 28.83
N ARG A 167 29.96 -15.01 28.50
CA ARG A 167 30.56 -16.36 28.55
C ARG A 167 31.24 -16.73 27.23
N ALA A 168 30.86 -16.08 26.14
CA ALA A 168 31.45 -16.29 24.83
C ALA A 168 32.03 -14.96 24.29
N PHE A 169 33.28 -15.00 23.82
CA PHE A 169 33.97 -13.92 23.09
C PHE A 169 34.01 -12.56 23.81
N THR A 170 34.74 -12.48 24.93
CA THR A 170 34.96 -11.21 25.67
C THR A 170 36.17 -10.42 25.18
N ALA A 171 37.02 -11.01 24.33
CA ALA A 171 38.17 -10.34 23.77
C ALA A 171 37.76 -9.41 22.60
N PRO A 172 38.14 -8.12 22.61
CA PRO A 172 37.78 -7.18 21.54
C PRO A 172 38.28 -7.60 20.16
N GLY A 173 39.47 -8.20 20.07
CA GLY A 173 40.12 -8.56 18.80
C GLY A 173 39.29 -9.49 17.90
N PRO A 174 38.88 -10.68 18.38
CA PRO A 174 38.01 -11.59 17.62
C PRO A 174 36.67 -10.98 17.20
N ILE A 175 36.07 -10.12 18.04
CA ILE A 175 34.81 -9.43 17.71
C ILE A 175 35.02 -8.48 16.53
N PHE A 176 36.05 -7.64 16.58
CA PHE A 176 36.37 -6.71 15.50
C PHE A 176 36.77 -7.45 14.21
N ALA A 177 37.55 -8.52 14.32
CA ALA A 177 37.94 -9.35 13.18
C ALA A 177 36.73 -10.01 12.52
N PHE A 178 35.83 -10.61 13.30
CA PHE A 178 34.60 -11.22 12.79
C PHE A 178 33.67 -10.17 12.17
N SER A 179 33.52 -9.01 12.81
CA SER A 179 32.72 -7.90 12.29
C SER A 179 33.30 -7.36 10.98
N ALA A 180 34.62 -7.19 10.91
CA ALA A 180 35.30 -6.75 9.69
C ALA A 180 35.15 -7.78 8.57
N LEU A 181 35.33 -9.06 8.87
CA LEU A 181 35.12 -10.14 7.89
C LEU A 181 33.67 -10.16 7.39
N ALA A 182 32.69 -10.04 8.28
CA ALA A 182 31.28 -9.98 7.90
C ALA A 182 30.99 -8.78 7.00
N ILE A 183 31.55 -7.59 7.32
CA ILE A 183 31.44 -6.40 6.46
C ILE A 183 32.08 -6.65 5.10
N VAL A 184 33.29 -7.21 5.05
CA VAL A 184 33.98 -7.52 3.78
C VAL A 184 33.15 -8.48 2.93
N VAL A 185 32.61 -9.56 3.52
CA VAL A 185 31.77 -10.53 2.81
C VAL A 185 30.49 -9.88 2.28
N LEU A 186 29.81 -9.05 3.10
CA LEU A 186 28.61 -8.33 2.67
C LEU A 186 28.90 -7.31 1.57
N CYS A 187 29.99 -6.55 1.68
CA CYS A 187 30.43 -5.60 0.67
C CYS A 187 30.84 -6.30 -0.62
N ALA A 188 31.57 -7.42 -0.54
CA ALA A 188 31.96 -8.21 -1.70
C ALA A 188 30.73 -8.81 -2.40
N GLY A 189 29.78 -9.36 -1.64
CA GLY A 189 28.52 -9.86 -2.19
C GLY A 189 27.67 -8.76 -2.82
N GLY A 190 27.59 -7.59 -2.18
CA GLY A 190 26.92 -6.41 -2.71
C GLY A 190 27.57 -5.86 -3.97
N ALA A 191 28.90 -5.80 -4.02
CA ALA A 191 29.67 -5.38 -5.18
C ALA A 191 29.52 -6.38 -6.34
N ALA A 192 29.59 -7.69 -6.07
CA ALA A 192 29.34 -8.72 -7.06
C ALA A 192 27.93 -8.60 -7.66
N GLY A 193 26.91 -8.35 -6.82
CA GLY A 193 25.56 -8.08 -7.28
C GLY A 193 25.44 -6.80 -8.09
N ALA A 194 26.06 -5.69 -7.67
CA ALA A 194 25.99 -4.41 -8.39
C ALA A 194 26.69 -4.48 -9.76
N LEU A 195 27.91 -5.03 -9.80
CA LEU A 195 28.70 -5.19 -11.02
C LEU A 195 28.08 -6.23 -11.97
N GLY A 196 27.42 -7.25 -11.43
CA GLY A 196 26.73 -8.29 -12.20
C GLY A 196 25.32 -7.92 -12.67
N ASN A 197 24.83 -6.70 -12.41
CA ASN A 197 23.42 -6.32 -12.58
C ASN A 197 22.46 -7.32 -11.92
N GLY A 198 22.83 -7.79 -10.73
CA GLY A 198 22.23 -8.88 -9.99
C GLY A 198 22.97 -10.21 -10.20
N PHE A 199 22.21 -11.30 -10.12
CA PHE A 199 22.71 -12.67 -10.32
C PHE A 199 21.80 -13.38 -11.34
N PRO A 200 21.82 -12.98 -12.63
CA PRO A 200 20.90 -13.48 -13.66
C PRO A 200 20.96 -15.01 -13.83
N GLN A 201 22.12 -15.62 -13.59
CA GLN A 201 22.32 -17.07 -13.59
C GLN A 201 21.43 -17.83 -12.59
N ARG A 202 20.84 -17.15 -11.59
CA ARG A 202 19.84 -17.78 -10.70
C ARG A 202 18.52 -18.10 -11.42
N PHE A 203 18.26 -17.40 -12.52
CA PHE A 203 17.02 -17.47 -13.28
C PHE A 203 17.31 -17.44 -14.79
N PRO A 204 17.99 -18.47 -15.33
CA PRO A 204 18.44 -18.47 -16.74
C PRO A 204 17.29 -18.33 -17.73
N ASP A 205 16.10 -18.83 -17.39
CA ASP A 205 14.90 -18.76 -18.24
C ASP A 205 14.04 -17.50 -17.99
N TYR A 206 14.44 -16.61 -17.07
CA TYR A 206 13.70 -15.39 -16.77
C TYR A 206 14.09 -14.29 -17.76
N VAL A 207 13.28 -14.13 -18.80
CA VAL A 207 13.46 -13.05 -19.77
C VAL A 207 12.69 -11.82 -19.30
N GLN A 208 13.40 -10.73 -18.98
CA GLN A 208 12.78 -9.42 -18.82
C GLN A 208 12.33 -8.89 -20.18
N ARG A 209 11.17 -9.35 -20.66
CA ARG A 209 10.53 -8.73 -21.81
C ARG A 209 10.12 -7.31 -21.40
N ARG A 210 10.53 -6.33 -22.20
CA ARG A 210 10.02 -4.96 -22.07
C ARG A 210 8.53 -4.98 -22.43
N ILE A 211 7.70 -4.55 -21.50
CA ILE A 211 6.25 -4.48 -21.71
C ILE A 211 5.93 -3.04 -22.11
N SER A 212 5.32 -2.86 -23.28
CA SER A 212 4.88 -1.55 -23.74
C SER A 212 3.68 -1.09 -22.91
N VAL A 213 3.74 0.14 -22.41
CA VAL A 213 2.65 0.76 -21.64
C VAL A 213 2.01 1.94 -22.37
N GLY A 214 2.57 2.36 -23.49
CA GLY A 214 2.14 3.56 -24.22
C GLY A 214 2.64 4.84 -23.56
N ASP A 215 2.02 5.96 -23.90
CA ASP A 215 2.44 7.31 -23.47
C ASP A 215 1.47 7.97 -22.48
N TRP A 216 0.74 7.17 -21.69
CA TRP A 216 -0.11 7.72 -20.65
C TRP A 216 0.71 8.36 -19.52
N ARG A 217 1.92 7.86 -19.28
CA ARG A 217 2.86 8.37 -18.27
C ARG A 217 3.81 9.45 -18.83
N ASN A 218 3.28 10.40 -19.60
CA ASN A 218 4.09 11.49 -20.18
C ASN A 218 4.49 12.58 -19.16
N GLY A 219 3.94 12.51 -17.95
CA GLY A 219 4.22 13.44 -16.87
C GLY A 219 3.55 14.82 -17.01
N ILE A 220 2.77 15.09 -18.05
CA ILE A 220 1.98 16.33 -18.18
C ILE A 220 0.52 16.02 -17.87
N CYS A 221 -0.03 14.97 -18.48
CA CYS A 221 -1.44 14.58 -18.33
C CYS A 221 -1.65 13.61 -17.17
N PHE A 222 -0.61 12.82 -16.89
CA PHE A 222 -0.50 12.00 -15.69
C PHE A 222 0.43 12.66 -14.68
N ASN A 223 -0.16 13.14 -13.59
CA ASN A 223 0.53 13.84 -12.51
C ASN A 223 1.15 12.84 -11.52
N GLU A 224 2.44 13.03 -11.21
CA GLU A 224 3.15 12.22 -10.21
C GLU A 224 3.68 13.03 -9.02
N GLY A 225 3.68 14.37 -9.15
CA GLY A 225 4.27 15.31 -8.20
C GLY A 225 3.54 16.65 -8.18
N THR A 226 3.94 17.50 -7.24
CA THR A 226 3.18 18.70 -6.82
C THR A 226 3.14 19.82 -7.85
N SER A 227 4.13 19.91 -8.74
CA SER A 227 4.38 21.05 -9.62
C SER A 227 3.71 20.98 -11.00
N ARG A 228 2.91 19.94 -11.27
CA ARG A 228 2.45 19.64 -12.63
C ARG A 228 0.96 19.83 -12.88
N ILE A 229 0.17 20.01 -11.82
CA ILE A 229 -1.28 20.26 -11.93
C ILE A 229 -1.54 21.54 -12.72
N GLU A 230 -0.74 22.57 -12.48
CA GLU A 230 -0.87 23.89 -13.08
C GLU A 230 -0.30 23.95 -14.51
N SER A 231 0.61 23.04 -14.86
CA SER A 231 1.15 22.92 -16.22
C SER A 231 0.23 22.16 -17.18
N TRP A 232 -0.82 21.52 -16.66
CA TRP A 232 -1.78 20.79 -17.48
C TRP A 232 -2.54 21.75 -18.40
N ASN A 233 -2.73 21.34 -19.66
CA ASN A 233 -3.61 22.03 -20.59
C ASN A 233 -4.36 21.01 -21.45
N MET A 234 -5.52 21.43 -21.95
CA MET A 234 -6.44 20.55 -22.68
C MET A 234 -5.88 20.10 -24.02
N GLU A 235 -5.11 20.95 -24.72
CA GLU A 235 -4.59 20.65 -26.04
C GLU A 235 -3.58 19.49 -26.01
N ASP A 236 -2.58 19.59 -25.14
CA ASP A 236 -1.53 18.57 -24.98
C ASP A 236 -2.07 17.25 -24.40
N CYS A 237 -3.14 17.33 -23.61
CA CYS A 237 -3.74 16.18 -22.95
C CYS A 237 -4.96 15.60 -23.65
N THR A 238 -5.31 16.13 -24.82
CA THR A 238 -6.25 15.49 -25.74
C THR A 238 -5.53 14.36 -26.49
N ARG A 239 -5.81 13.12 -26.08
CA ARG A 239 -5.16 11.89 -26.55
C ARG A 239 -5.71 11.35 -27.86
N THR A 240 -6.94 11.72 -28.21
CA THR A 240 -7.57 11.38 -29.48
C THR A 240 -8.23 12.64 -30.07
N ARG A 241 -8.19 12.80 -31.39
CA ARG A 241 -8.67 14.00 -32.10
C ARG A 241 -9.55 13.61 -33.29
N GLY A 242 -10.35 14.56 -33.78
CA GLY A 242 -11.14 14.42 -35.01
C GLY A 242 -12.61 14.05 -34.81
N PHE A 243 -13.13 14.15 -33.58
CA PHE A 243 -14.52 13.79 -33.26
C PHE A 243 -15.29 14.97 -32.65
N PRO A 244 -16.63 14.99 -32.76
CA PRO A 244 -17.45 16.06 -32.20
C PRO A 244 -17.67 15.94 -30.69
N THR A 245 -17.47 14.75 -30.12
CA THR A 245 -17.70 14.48 -28.70
C THR A 245 -16.37 14.47 -27.96
N THR A 246 -16.29 15.17 -26.83
CA THR A 246 -15.15 15.11 -25.90
C THR A 246 -15.53 14.33 -24.65
N VAL A 247 -14.67 13.40 -24.26
CA VAL A 247 -14.80 12.55 -23.07
C VAL A 247 -13.61 12.79 -22.17
N PHE A 248 -13.88 13.12 -20.91
CA PHE A 248 -12.85 13.42 -19.93
C PHE A 248 -12.56 12.20 -19.05
N LEU A 249 -11.33 11.69 -19.11
CA LEU A 249 -10.87 10.56 -18.31
C LEU A 249 -10.22 11.09 -17.04
N TRP A 250 -10.85 10.83 -15.90
CA TRP A 250 -10.44 11.34 -14.60
C TRP A 250 -10.19 10.21 -13.59
N GLY A 251 -9.01 10.23 -12.96
CA GLY A 251 -8.71 9.34 -11.84
C GLY A 251 -7.23 9.15 -11.57
N ASP A 252 -6.87 7.99 -11.04
CA ASP A 252 -5.48 7.67 -10.69
C ASP A 252 -4.74 6.93 -11.82
N SER A 253 -3.68 6.20 -11.49
CA SER A 253 -2.92 5.40 -12.45
C SER A 253 -3.73 4.26 -13.08
N PHE A 254 -4.80 3.80 -12.44
CA PHE A 254 -5.77 2.85 -12.98
C PHE A 254 -6.85 3.53 -13.84
N ALA A 255 -6.92 4.87 -13.87
CA ALA A 255 -7.56 5.56 -14.98
C ALA A 255 -6.59 5.70 -16.15
N ALA A 256 -5.37 6.18 -15.87
CA ALA A 256 -4.37 6.48 -16.88
C ALA A 256 -3.99 5.27 -17.75
N HIS A 257 -3.95 4.07 -17.15
CA HIS A 257 -3.60 2.84 -17.88
C HIS A 257 -4.56 2.49 -19.03
N TYR A 258 -5.73 3.14 -19.14
CA TYR A 258 -6.70 2.90 -20.21
C TYR A 258 -6.45 3.77 -21.45
N VAL A 259 -5.62 4.81 -21.36
CA VAL A 259 -5.40 5.77 -22.46
C VAL A 259 -4.94 5.09 -23.75
N SER A 260 -3.99 4.16 -23.66
CA SER A 260 -3.51 3.41 -24.83
C SER A 260 -4.63 2.56 -25.46
N GLY A 261 -5.49 1.96 -24.64
CA GLY A 261 -6.64 1.17 -25.09
C GLY A 261 -7.76 2.03 -25.68
N LEU A 262 -8.01 3.20 -25.11
CA LEU A 262 -8.97 4.17 -25.64
C LEU A 262 -8.50 4.71 -27.00
N GLY A 263 -7.22 5.06 -27.12
CA GLY A 263 -6.61 5.47 -28.39
C GLY A 263 -6.67 4.38 -29.46
N ALA A 264 -6.35 3.14 -29.12
CA ALA A 264 -6.40 2.01 -30.06
C ALA A 264 -7.82 1.67 -30.54
N ASN A 265 -8.86 2.05 -29.78
CA ASN A 265 -10.26 1.80 -30.11
C ASN A 265 -11.01 3.07 -30.58
N ILE A 266 -10.29 4.13 -30.96
CA ILE A 266 -10.84 5.44 -31.33
C ILE A 266 -11.97 5.38 -32.39
N ASN A 267 -11.84 4.52 -33.41
CA ASN A 267 -12.84 4.39 -34.48
C ASN A 267 -14.18 3.83 -33.99
N ARG A 268 -14.17 3.08 -32.87
CA ARG A 268 -15.38 2.59 -32.21
C ARG A 268 -15.94 3.64 -31.24
N LEU A 269 -15.07 4.34 -30.52
CA LEU A 269 -15.45 5.37 -29.55
C LEU A 269 -16.05 6.61 -30.19
N GLN A 270 -15.48 7.04 -31.33
CA GLN A 270 -15.80 8.28 -32.01
C GLN A 270 -15.82 9.51 -31.08
N ALA A 271 -14.80 9.61 -30.21
CA ALA A 271 -14.67 10.70 -29.24
C ALA A 271 -13.21 11.14 -29.04
N ASN A 272 -13.04 12.42 -28.72
CA ASN A 272 -11.79 13.00 -28.24
C ASN A 272 -11.63 12.70 -26.75
N ILE A 273 -10.56 12.01 -26.36
CA ILE A 273 -10.31 11.57 -25.00
C ILE A 273 -9.32 12.55 -24.39
N VAL A 274 -9.74 13.24 -23.34
CA VAL A 274 -8.89 14.16 -22.59
C VAL A 274 -8.45 13.46 -21.32
N GLU A 275 -7.14 13.31 -21.14
CA GLU A 275 -6.57 12.68 -19.94
C GLU A 275 -6.32 13.71 -18.84
N TYR A 276 -6.87 13.45 -17.66
CA TYR A 276 -6.55 14.18 -16.43
C TYR A 276 -6.41 13.22 -15.27
N THR A 277 -5.18 12.76 -15.02
CA THR A 277 -4.92 11.65 -14.10
C THR A 277 -3.81 11.99 -13.09
N TYR A 278 -3.83 11.36 -11.92
CA TYR A 278 -2.80 11.56 -10.88
C TYR A 278 -2.53 10.26 -10.11
N ALA A 279 -1.29 9.77 -10.14
CA ALA A 279 -0.78 8.69 -9.28
C ALA A 279 -1.28 8.72 -7.81
N GLY A 280 -2.23 7.85 -7.49
CA GLY A 280 -2.78 7.67 -6.13
C GLY A 280 -3.80 8.71 -5.67
N CYS A 281 -4.41 9.46 -6.60
CA CYS A 281 -5.55 10.33 -6.31
C CYS A 281 -6.80 9.83 -7.06
N PRO A 282 -7.79 9.25 -6.37
CA PRO A 282 -9.05 8.85 -7.00
C PRO A 282 -9.87 10.07 -7.41
N PRO A 283 -10.81 9.90 -8.36
CA PRO A 283 -11.71 10.96 -8.79
C PRO A 283 -12.86 11.15 -7.79
N ILE A 284 -12.51 11.54 -6.56
CA ILE A 284 -13.41 11.76 -5.43
C ILE A 284 -13.12 13.15 -4.87
N LEU A 285 -14.07 14.08 -5.03
CA LEU A 285 -13.89 15.50 -4.65
C LEU A 285 -13.51 15.69 -3.17
N SER A 286 -14.06 14.85 -2.28
CA SER A 286 -13.79 14.89 -0.84
C SER A 286 -12.53 14.12 -0.42
N TYR A 287 -11.80 13.51 -1.36
CA TYR A 287 -10.62 12.72 -1.03
C TYR A 287 -9.43 13.60 -0.62
N TYR A 288 -8.85 13.25 0.53
CA TYR A 288 -7.64 13.87 1.06
C TYR A 288 -6.64 12.81 1.50
N SER A 289 -5.34 13.02 1.26
CA SER A 289 -4.30 12.10 1.71
C SER A 289 -3.09 12.87 2.25
N TYR A 290 -2.60 12.47 3.43
CA TYR A 290 -1.35 13.00 3.98
C TYR A 290 -0.13 12.63 3.12
N ALA A 291 -0.20 11.51 2.39
CA ALA A 291 0.86 11.10 1.46
C ALA A 291 0.78 11.84 0.11
N ARG A 292 -0.39 12.40 -0.22
CA ARG A 292 -0.68 13.09 -1.49
C ARG A 292 -1.53 14.34 -1.21
N LEU A 293 -0.91 15.36 -0.63
CA LEU A 293 -1.59 16.59 -0.18
C LEU A 293 -2.32 17.31 -1.32
N ASP A 294 -1.84 17.16 -2.56
CA ASP A 294 -2.37 17.87 -3.72
C ASP A 294 -3.60 17.21 -4.34
N CYS A 295 -4.06 16.03 -3.87
CA CYS A 295 -5.26 15.41 -4.42
C CYS A 295 -6.50 16.32 -4.29
N VAL A 296 -6.60 17.12 -3.22
CA VAL A 296 -7.70 18.07 -3.03
C VAL A 296 -7.67 19.16 -4.12
N ARG A 297 -6.47 19.69 -4.42
CA ARG A 297 -6.27 20.70 -5.46
C ARG A 297 -6.54 20.11 -6.84
N PHE A 298 -6.02 18.91 -7.11
CA PHE A 298 -6.22 18.16 -8.35
C PHE A 298 -7.71 17.90 -8.62
N ASN A 299 -8.45 17.37 -7.64
CA ASN A 299 -9.87 17.05 -7.82
C ASN A 299 -10.74 18.30 -7.96
N ARG A 300 -10.40 19.41 -7.30
CA ARG A 300 -11.06 20.71 -7.55
C ARG A 300 -10.81 21.19 -8.98
N LYS A 301 -9.55 21.16 -9.44
CA LYS A 301 -9.19 21.59 -10.79
C LYS A 301 -9.84 20.73 -11.87
N ALA A 302 -10.07 19.43 -11.62
CA ALA A 302 -10.85 18.57 -12.52
C ALA A 302 -12.26 19.13 -12.76
N LEU A 303 -12.94 19.56 -11.69
CA LEU A 303 -14.27 20.15 -11.78
C LEU A 303 -14.26 21.49 -12.53
N ASP A 304 -13.26 22.34 -12.26
CA ASP A 304 -13.07 23.61 -12.97
C ASP A 304 -12.90 23.38 -14.47
N ILE A 305 -12.07 22.40 -14.88
CA ILE A 305 -11.88 22.04 -16.29
C ILE A 305 -13.18 21.57 -16.94
N ILE A 306 -13.96 20.73 -16.24
CA ILE A 306 -15.23 20.21 -16.75
C ILE A 306 -16.21 21.36 -17.03
N LEU A 307 -16.25 22.37 -16.16
CA LEU A 307 -17.10 23.56 -16.31
C LEU A 307 -16.59 24.50 -17.40
N GLU A 308 -15.29 24.83 -17.39
CA GLU A 308 -14.67 25.76 -18.33
C GLU A 308 -14.71 25.25 -19.78
N ALA A 309 -14.53 23.94 -19.98
CA ALA A 309 -14.51 23.32 -21.30
C ALA A 309 -15.85 22.68 -21.73
N ASP A 310 -16.93 22.92 -20.97
CA ASP A 310 -18.28 22.38 -21.20
C ASP A 310 -18.32 20.86 -21.46
N ILE A 311 -17.56 20.09 -20.67
CA ILE A 311 -17.45 18.64 -20.84
C ILE A 311 -18.78 17.96 -20.50
N LYS A 312 -19.36 17.25 -21.47
CA LYS A 312 -20.65 16.54 -21.28
C LYS A 312 -20.52 15.08 -20.86
N THR A 313 -19.33 14.48 -20.97
CA THR A 313 -19.13 13.06 -20.63
C THR A 313 -17.82 12.85 -19.88
N VAL A 314 -17.88 12.14 -18.75
CA VAL A 314 -16.73 11.84 -17.88
C VAL A 314 -16.64 10.34 -17.62
N ILE A 315 -15.43 9.80 -17.69
CA ILE A 315 -15.08 8.45 -17.25
C ILE A 315 -14.28 8.55 -15.95
N LEU A 316 -14.82 7.98 -14.88
CA LEU A 316 -14.16 7.85 -13.59
C LEU A 316 -13.55 6.44 -13.47
N SER A 317 -12.28 6.36 -13.09
CA SER A 317 -11.62 5.08 -12.78
C SER A 317 -10.61 5.27 -11.67
N GLY A 318 -10.30 4.22 -10.93
CA GLY A 318 -9.32 4.27 -9.87
C GLY A 318 -8.94 2.89 -9.37
N LYS A 319 -7.88 2.84 -8.56
CA LYS A 319 -7.52 1.66 -7.81
C LYS A 319 -8.41 1.54 -6.56
N TRP A 320 -9.68 1.25 -6.77
CA TRP A 320 -10.73 1.23 -5.73
C TRP A 320 -10.39 0.40 -4.49
N SER A 321 -9.57 -0.65 -4.63
CA SER A 321 -9.08 -1.43 -3.49
C SER A 321 -8.36 -0.59 -2.43
N ASP A 322 -7.68 0.49 -2.84
CA ASP A 322 -6.89 1.34 -1.93
C ASP A 322 -7.78 2.33 -1.16
N TYR A 323 -9.05 2.46 -1.53
CA TYR A 323 -9.98 3.44 -0.96
C TYR A 323 -11.11 2.79 -0.15
N GLU A 324 -11.20 1.46 -0.15
CA GLU A 324 -12.26 0.71 0.51
C GLU A 324 -12.43 1.06 1.99
N VAL A 325 -11.32 1.17 2.73
CA VAL A 325 -11.33 1.49 4.18
C VAL A 325 -12.00 2.83 4.47
N ARG A 326 -11.95 3.78 3.52
CA ARG A 326 -12.52 5.12 3.65
C ARG A 326 -13.98 5.19 3.22
N GLY A 327 -14.50 4.12 2.62
CA GLY A 327 -15.82 4.09 1.99
C GLY A 327 -15.88 4.82 0.65
N PHE A 328 -17.01 4.67 -0.03
CA PHE A 328 -17.25 5.23 -1.37
C PHE A 328 -18.32 6.33 -1.39
N ASP A 329 -18.75 6.85 -0.24
CA ASP A 329 -19.72 7.97 -0.18
C ASP A 329 -19.24 9.19 -0.97
N GLY A 330 -17.94 9.51 -0.90
CA GLY A 330 -17.35 10.60 -1.67
C GLY A 330 -17.38 10.37 -3.19
N LEU A 331 -17.39 9.11 -3.65
CA LEU A 331 -17.59 8.78 -5.06
C LEU A 331 -19.03 9.10 -5.48
N GLN A 332 -20.02 8.68 -4.70
CA GLN A 332 -21.42 9.00 -4.96
C GLN A 332 -21.66 10.52 -4.99
N GLN A 333 -21.11 11.27 -4.03
CA GLN A 333 -21.18 12.74 -3.99
C GLN A 333 -20.56 13.38 -5.25
N THR A 334 -19.44 12.83 -5.74
CA THR A 334 -18.80 13.31 -6.96
C THR A 334 -19.69 13.05 -8.18
N ILE A 335 -20.30 11.87 -8.27
CA ILE A 335 -21.24 11.53 -9.35
C ILE A 335 -22.46 12.44 -9.32
N ASP A 336 -23.05 12.67 -8.15
CA ASP A 336 -24.21 13.54 -8.00
C ASP A 336 -23.90 14.98 -8.41
N THR A 337 -22.70 15.48 -8.06
CA THR A 337 -22.21 16.80 -8.48
C THR A 337 -22.10 16.89 -10.01
N LEU A 338 -21.47 15.90 -10.64
CA LEU A 338 -21.32 15.86 -12.11
C LEU A 338 -22.69 15.78 -12.81
N ARG A 339 -23.61 14.97 -12.29
CA ARG A 339 -24.96 14.83 -12.86
C ARG A 339 -25.78 16.10 -12.73
N ALA A 340 -25.64 16.83 -11.62
CA ALA A 340 -26.29 18.14 -11.44
C ALA A 340 -25.81 19.17 -12.49
N LEU A 341 -24.59 19.02 -13.00
CA LEU A 341 -24.04 19.82 -14.10
C LEU A 341 -24.45 19.30 -15.50
N GLY A 342 -25.30 18.28 -15.59
CA GLY A 342 -25.72 17.67 -16.86
C GLY A 342 -24.66 16.77 -17.50
N VAL A 343 -23.63 16.36 -16.74
CA VAL A 343 -22.57 15.48 -17.23
C VAL A 343 -23.01 14.02 -17.17
N ARG A 344 -22.80 13.29 -18.27
CA ARG A 344 -22.94 11.82 -18.31
C ARG A 344 -21.72 11.17 -17.67
N VAL A 345 -21.93 10.30 -16.69
CA VAL A 345 -20.85 9.68 -15.93
C VAL A 345 -20.77 8.18 -16.18
N PHE A 346 -19.58 7.71 -16.56
CA PHE A 346 -19.21 6.30 -16.59
C PHE A 346 -18.25 6.01 -15.44
N VAL A 347 -18.40 4.87 -14.77
CA VAL A 347 -17.46 4.42 -13.74
C VAL A 347 -16.90 3.08 -14.16
N ILE A 348 -15.59 2.99 -14.35
CA ILE A 348 -14.90 1.72 -14.53
C ILE A 348 -14.49 1.20 -13.16
N GLY A 349 -14.98 0.02 -12.80
CA GLY A 349 -14.65 -0.67 -11.55
C GLY A 349 -13.19 -1.11 -11.48
N GLN A 350 -12.86 -1.84 -10.43
CA GLN A 350 -11.52 -2.36 -10.17
C GLN A 350 -11.14 -3.37 -11.25
N SER A 351 -10.03 -3.08 -11.94
CA SER A 351 -9.37 -4.05 -12.82
C SER A 351 -8.66 -5.12 -12.00
N PRO A 352 -8.40 -6.31 -12.57
CA PRO A 352 -7.70 -7.38 -11.87
C PRO A 352 -6.34 -6.93 -11.31
N GLN A 353 -6.03 -7.42 -10.13
CA GLN A 353 -4.72 -7.31 -9.51
C GLN A 353 -4.19 -8.69 -9.17
N PHE A 354 -2.90 -8.86 -9.32
CA PHE A 354 -2.15 -10.08 -9.09
C PHE A 354 -1.22 -9.90 -7.88
N PRO A 355 -0.77 -11.00 -7.26
CA PRO A 355 0.07 -10.92 -6.05
C PRO A 355 1.48 -10.42 -6.34
N THR A 356 1.91 -10.45 -7.60
CA THR A 356 3.21 -9.93 -8.03
C THR A 356 3.19 -9.58 -9.51
N ASP A 357 4.33 -9.10 -10.00
CA ASP A 357 4.57 -8.81 -11.42
C ASP A 357 4.24 -10.02 -12.31
N VAL A 358 3.45 -9.80 -13.36
CA VAL A 358 2.99 -10.88 -14.26
C VAL A 358 4.12 -11.64 -14.95
N ARG A 359 5.32 -11.05 -15.11
CA ARG A 359 6.49 -11.76 -15.64
C ARG A 359 7.02 -12.81 -14.65
N LYS A 360 6.97 -12.50 -13.35
CA LYS A 360 7.31 -13.48 -12.31
C LYS A 360 6.28 -14.60 -12.30
N ILE A 361 4.99 -14.27 -12.39
CA ILE A 361 3.92 -15.27 -12.49
C ILE A 361 4.17 -16.21 -13.67
N ALA A 362 4.43 -15.66 -14.87
CA ALA A 362 4.72 -16.48 -16.05
C ALA A 362 5.94 -17.38 -15.88
N PHE A 363 7.00 -16.88 -15.25
CA PHE A 363 8.21 -17.67 -14.97
C PHE A 363 7.93 -18.84 -14.03
N PHE A 364 7.17 -18.62 -12.95
CA PHE A 364 6.84 -19.68 -12.00
C PHE A 364 5.78 -20.65 -12.53
N ALA A 365 4.78 -20.17 -13.28
CA ALA A 365 3.79 -21.01 -13.96
C ALA A 365 4.47 -22.00 -14.92
N LYS A 366 5.42 -21.50 -15.74
CA LYS A 366 6.21 -22.34 -16.64
C LYS A 366 7.02 -23.41 -15.90
N ARG A 367 7.62 -23.09 -14.74
CA ARG A 367 8.35 -24.06 -13.90
C ARG A 367 7.46 -25.15 -13.30
N GLN A 368 6.18 -24.86 -13.11
CA GLN A 368 5.19 -25.84 -12.66
C GLN A 368 4.57 -26.63 -13.82
N ASN A 369 5.11 -26.50 -15.04
CA ASN A 369 4.56 -27.06 -16.27
C ASN A 369 3.08 -26.69 -16.49
N LEU A 370 2.70 -25.49 -16.06
CA LEU A 370 1.39 -24.92 -16.32
C LEU A 370 1.50 -24.02 -17.56
N ASP A 371 0.90 -24.44 -18.68
CA ASP A 371 0.64 -23.56 -19.84
C ASP A 371 -0.58 -22.65 -19.59
N ASP A 372 -0.77 -22.23 -18.33
CA ASP A 372 -1.88 -21.41 -17.91
C ASP A 372 -1.53 -19.94 -18.06
N THR A 373 -2.26 -19.23 -18.94
CA THR A 373 -2.11 -17.79 -19.12
C THR A 373 -2.98 -16.97 -18.16
N SER A 374 -3.63 -17.64 -17.21
CA SER A 374 -4.45 -17.06 -16.14
C SER A 374 -3.86 -17.32 -14.77
N TRP A 375 -4.17 -16.43 -13.82
CA TRP A 375 -3.77 -16.57 -12.42
C TRP A 375 -4.90 -16.12 -11.49
N PRO A 376 -4.99 -16.67 -10.26
CA PRO A 376 -5.89 -16.14 -9.25
C PRO A 376 -5.60 -14.67 -8.96
N MET A 377 -6.65 -13.87 -8.79
CA MET A 377 -6.51 -12.49 -8.35
C MET A 377 -6.01 -12.41 -6.90
N ALA A 378 -5.29 -11.33 -6.58
CA ALA A 378 -4.88 -10.98 -5.22
C ALA A 378 -5.60 -9.71 -4.73
N MET A 379 -6.93 -9.73 -4.84
CA MET A 379 -7.82 -8.68 -4.36
C MET A 379 -9.17 -9.31 -4.00
N ASP A 380 -9.99 -8.60 -3.22
CA ASP A 380 -11.35 -9.06 -2.93
C ASP A 380 -12.20 -9.06 -4.22
N PRO A 381 -12.76 -10.21 -4.66
CA PRO A 381 -13.63 -10.26 -5.82
C PRO A 381 -14.92 -9.43 -5.66
N GLY A 382 -15.38 -9.17 -4.44
CA GLY A 382 -16.58 -8.40 -4.13
C GLY A 382 -16.41 -6.87 -4.22
N ILE A 383 -15.20 -6.37 -4.46
CA ILE A 383 -14.93 -4.92 -4.49
C ILE A 383 -15.80 -4.17 -5.49
N ASN A 384 -16.06 -4.74 -6.68
CA ASN A 384 -16.85 -4.08 -7.71
C ASN A 384 -18.34 -4.00 -7.37
N GLU A 385 -18.86 -4.96 -6.59
CA GLU A 385 -20.24 -4.89 -6.10
C GLU A 385 -20.39 -3.77 -5.06
N ARG A 386 -19.39 -3.62 -4.19
CA ARG A 386 -19.33 -2.52 -3.22
C ARG A 386 -19.23 -1.17 -3.92
N VAL A 387 -18.28 -0.97 -4.84
CA VAL A 387 -18.16 0.28 -5.60
C VAL A 387 -19.47 0.59 -6.34
N ARG A 388 -20.05 -0.39 -7.05
CA ARG A 388 -21.30 -0.23 -7.80
C ARG A 388 -22.46 0.29 -6.94
N SER A 389 -22.52 -0.07 -5.66
CA SER A 389 -23.57 0.43 -4.76
C SER A 389 -23.53 1.96 -4.52
N PHE A 390 -22.37 2.59 -4.79
CA PHE A 390 -22.12 4.03 -4.68
C PHE A 390 -21.93 4.72 -6.04
N THR A 391 -22.46 4.13 -7.11
CA THR A 391 -22.44 4.72 -8.46
C THR A 391 -23.84 4.97 -9.02
N LYS A 392 -24.80 5.33 -8.17
CA LYS A 392 -26.18 5.61 -8.61
C LYS A 392 -26.20 6.75 -9.60
N GLY A 393 -26.85 6.53 -10.74
CA GLY A 393 -26.94 7.51 -11.83
C GLY A 393 -25.73 7.57 -12.76
N ALA A 394 -24.73 6.71 -12.56
CA ALA A 394 -23.64 6.50 -13.50
C ALA A 394 -23.72 5.11 -14.14
N THR A 395 -23.14 4.97 -15.32
CA THR A 395 -23.04 3.68 -16.02
C THR A 395 -21.81 2.94 -15.52
N PHE A 396 -22.03 1.87 -14.75
CA PHE A 396 -20.95 1.08 -14.14
C PHE A 396 -20.47 -0.04 -15.05
N ILE A 397 -19.17 -0.05 -15.31
CA ILE A 397 -18.46 -1.06 -16.09
C ILE A 397 -17.67 -1.92 -15.11
N ASP A 398 -17.84 -3.23 -15.21
CA ASP A 398 -17.21 -4.19 -14.30
C ASP A 398 -16.12 -4.98 -15.02
N PRO A 399 -14.83 -4.58 -14.91
CA PRO A 399 -13.73 -5.28 -15.56
C PRO A 399 -13.70 -6.78 -15.32
N LEU A 400 -14.07 -7.22 -14.12
CA LEU A 400 -13.98 -8.63 -13.73
C LEU A 400 -14.93 -9.51 -14.53
N LYS A 401 -16.13 -8.99 -14.87
CA LYS A 401 -17.11 -9.71 -15.69
C LYS A 401 -16.66 -9.90 -17.14
N PHE A 402 -15.79 -9.02 -17.65
CA PHE A 402 -15.30 -9.06 -19.04
C PHE A 402 -13.96 -9.80 -19.19
N LEU A 403 -13.14 -9.77 -18.14
CA LEU A 403 -11.77 -10.27 -18.18
C LEU A 403 -11.60 -11.62 -17.50
N CYS A 404 -12.38 -11.92 -16.46
CA CYS A 404 -12.10 -13.04 -15.57
C CYS A 404 -13.18 -14.12 -15.65
N SER A 405 -12.78 -15.36 -15.34
CA SER A 405 -13.68 -16.51 -15.22
C SER A 405 -13.30 -17.33 -13.99
N ALA A 406 -14.30 -17.70 -13.17
CA ALA A 406 -14.11 -18.49 -11.95
C ALA A 406 -12.99 -17.97 -11.01
N GLY A 407 -12.88 -16.65 -10.84
CA GLY A 407 -11.89 -16.01 -9.95
C GLY A 407 -10.45 -15.99 -10.49
N ARG A 408 -10.22 -16.48 -11.71
CA ARG A 408 -8.95 -16.40 -12.43
C ARG A 408 -9.04 -15.37 -13.55
N CYS A 409 -7.97 -14.61 -13.74
CA CYS A 409 -7.89 -13.60 -14.79
C CYS A 409 -6.65 -13.85 -15.66
N PRO A 410 -6.76 -13.64 -16.98
CA PRO A 410 -5.61 -13.76 -17.87
C PRO A 410 -4.57 -12.70 -17.51
N TYR A 411 -3.33 -13.11 -17.29
CA TYR A 411 -2.18 -12.20 -17.18
C TYR A 411 -1.45 -12.05 -18.53
N SER A 412 -1.70 -12.98 -19.48
CA SER A 412 -1.20 -12.96 -20.84
C SER A 412 -2.30 -13.37 -21.83
N ASP A 413 -2.28 -12.78 -23.02
CA ASP A 413 -3.12 -13.17 -24.16
C ASP A 413 -2.26 -13.23 -25.42
N ARG A 414 -2.37 -14.31 -26.21
CA ARG A 414 -1.63 -14.51 -27.47
C ARG A 414 -0.11 -14.26 -27.39
N GLY A 415 0.49 -14.57 -26.25
CA GLY A 415 1.93 -14.40 -26.01
C GLY A 415 2.36 -12.98 -25.60
N GLU A 416 1.43 -12.04 -25.49
CA GLU A 416 1.65 -10.71 -24.93
C GLU A 416 1.18 -10.63 -23.48
N PHE A 417 1.88 -9.87 -22.65
CA PHE A 417 1.43 -9.61 -21.28
C PHE A 417 0.31 -8.57 -21.28
N MET A 418 -0.79 -8.87 -20.59
CA MET A 418 -1.90 -7.92 -20.43
C MET A 418 -1.56 -6.81 -19.43
N TYR A 419 -0.61 -7.03 -18.54
CA TYR A 419 -0.21 -6.09 -17.48
C TYR A 419 1.29 -5.86 -17.52
N PHE A 420 1.78 -4.69 -17.11
CA PHE A 420 3.24 -4.45 -17.04
C PHE A 420 3.84 -4.65 -15.66
N ASP A 421 2.99 -4.66 -14.62
CA ASP A 421 3.35 -4.95 -13.23
C ASP A 421 2.35 -5.94 -12.63
N TYR A 422 1.89 -5.72 -11.39
CA TYR A 422 0.92 -6.56 -10.72
C TYR A 422 -0.55 -6.21 -11.02
N GLY A 423 -0.86 -5.09 -11.68
CA GLY A 423 -2.26 -4.69 -11.90
C GLY A 423 -2.53 -3.59 -12.92
N HIS A 424 -1.50 -2.86 -13.37
CA HIS A 424 -1.66 -1.88 -14.44
C HIS A 424 -1.55 -2.55 -15.82
N PHE A 425 -2.47 -2.20 -16.72
CA PHE A 425 -2.47 -2.73 -18.08
C PHE A 425 -1.24 -2.30 -18.88
N SER A 426 -0.76 -3.23 -19.71
CA SER A 426 0.09 -2.91 -20.86
C SER A 426 -0.74 -2.26 -21.97
N SER A 427 -0.11 -1.73 -23.02
CA SER A 427 -0.83 -1.24 -24.21
C SER A 427 -1.72 -2.31 -24.83
N ALA A 428 -1.24 -3.56 -24.89
CA ALA A 428 -1.99 -4.68 -25.43
C ALA A 428 -3.18 -5.02 -24.52
N GLY A 429 -2.97 -5.11 -23.21
CA GLY A 429 -4.02 -5.40 -22.25
C GLY A 429 -5.09 -4.31 -22.20
N ALA A 430 -4.69 -3.04 -22.24
CA ALA A 430 -5.63 -1.91 -22.27
C ALA A 430 -6.46 -1.92 -23.55
N THR A 431 -5.84 -2.20 -24.70
CA THR A 431 -6.53 -2.33 -25.99
C THR A 431 -7.59 -3.43 -25.94
N LEU A 432 -7.22 -4.60 -25.43
CA LEU A 432 -8.15 -5.74 -25.29
C LEU A 432 -9.27 -5.42 -24.30
N ALA A 433 -8.94 -4.87 -23.13
CA ALA A 433 -9.89 -4.53 -22.08
C ALA A 433 -10.95 -3.54 -22.59
N ILE A 434 -10.53 -2.41 -23.16
CA ILE A 434 -11.45 -1.40 -23.71
C ILE A 434 -12.32 -2.00 -24.83
N SER A 435 -11.76 -2.85 -25.69
CA SER A 435 -12.53 -3.50 -26.76
C SER A 435 -13.68 -4.37 -26.23
N LYS A 436 -13.50 -4.99 -25.05
CA LYS A 436 -14.50 -5.84 -24.38
C LYS A 436 -15.53 -5.04 -23.59
N TYR A 437 -15.17 -3.86 -23.07
CA TYR A 437 -16.09 -3.03 -22.28
C TYR A 437 -17.15 -2.33 -23.14
N TRP A 438 -16.94 -2.26 -24.45
CA TRP A 438 -17.80 -1.51 -25.38
C TRP A 438 -19.30 -1.76 -25.28
N PRO A 439 -19.81 -3.00 -25.07
CA PRO A 439 -21.25 -3.22 -24.88
C PRO A 439 -21.87 -2.45 -23.71
N ALA A 440 -21.06 -1.94 -22.77
CA ALA A 440 -21.53 -1.12 -21.66
C ALA A 440 -21.49 0.39 -21.97
N PHE A 441 -20.59 0.87 -22.85
CA PHE A 441 -20.56 2.28 -23.26
C PHE A 441 -21.68 2.66 -24.23
N GLY A 442 -22.15 1.72 -25.05
CA GLY A 442 -23.16 1.97 -26.09
C GLY A 442 -24.64 1.83 -25.66
N LYS A 443 -24.94 1.42 -24.42
CA LYS A 443 -26.33 1.12 -23.98
C LYS A 443 -27.18 2.36 -23.69
N ASP A 444 -26.58 3.54 -23.52
CA ASP A 444 -27.28 4.76 -23.09
C ASP A 444 -27.47 5.82 -24.19
N ASN A 445 -27.55 5.41 -25.47
CA ASN A 445 -27.89 6.32 -26.58
C ASN A 445 -29.33 6.89 -26.51
N ALA A 446 -30.08 6.66 -25.43
CA ALA A 446 -31.34 7.33 -25.14
C ALA A 446 -31.11 8.44 -24.11
N LEU A 447 -30.84 9.66 -24.59
CA LEU A 447 -31.10 10.86 -23.78
C LEU A 447 -32.60 10.86 -23.40
N PRO A 448 -32.98 11.26 -22.16
CA PRO A 448 -34.37 11.57 -21.90
C PRO A 448 -34.75 12.74 -22.80
N LYS A 449 -35.74 12.52 -23.68
CA LYS A 449 -36.42 13.63 -24.35
C LYS A 449 -36.98 14.51 -23.24
N THR A 450 -36.47 15.75 -23.19
CA THR A 450 -37.05 16.84 -22.42
C THR A 450 -38.55 16.90 -22.74
N LYS A 451 -39.37 16.85 -21.69
CA LYS A 451 -40.75 17.36 -21.73
C LYS A 451 -40.78 18.65 -20.95
#